data_AF-A0A9D5SZ57-F1
#
_entry.id   AF-A0A9D5SZ57-F1
#
_cell.length_a   1.000
_cell.length_b   1.000
_cell.length_c   1.000
_cell.angle_alpha   90.00
_cell.angle_beta   90.00
_cell.angle_gamma   90.00
#
_symmetry.space_group_name_H-M   'P 1'
#
loop_
_entity.id
_entity.type
_entity.pdbx_description
1 polymer ?
#
loop_
_entity_poly.entity_id
_entity_poly.type
_entity_poly.pdbx_seq_one_letter_code
_entity_poly.pdbx_strand_id
1 'polypeptide(L)'
;MKKSFDAAKNRFLGLLSADGYKIESEHCDDTGCWAVYKNDKDKLKLELNPSEKRFFLYRGEADTPDDQLAQDQSYLFDLDGGDGERQAESAAYEFADTIASPRPVAKQNSYQRQKRDKTTDESSAAFFINRIPSIMPECREPLLKHKAHYEVLLPNFFCEEVVKPAMLEMLRKGDDQKKASAFFELLSNQYKGGDLNAKSIIVQTLLNSITDERQIEYAESKMDEELKKAWKAGRKYIGKDIKPEKKSAMERLQQYQASTLNDTQRNGR
;
A
#
# COMPACT_ATOMS: atom_id res chain seq x y z
N MET A 1 -15.48 3.73 22.07
CA MET A 1 -16.54 3.29 21.14
C MET A 1 -17.27 4.47 20.48
N LYS A 2 -18.21 5.17 21.14
CA LYS A 2 -19.02 6.25 20.54
C LYS A 2 -18.17 7.30 19.79
N LYS A 3 -17.11 7.80 20.42
CA LYS A 3 -16.19 8.77 19.82
C LYS A 3 -15.54 8.27 18.51
N SER A 4 -15.09 7.01 18.49
CA SER A 4 -14.51 6.38 17.31
C SER A 4 -15.56 6.15 16.22
N PHE A 5 -16.76 5.71 16.60
CA PHE A 5 -17.87 5.57 15.67
C PHE A 5 -18.26 6.91 15.04
N ASP A 6 -18.36 7.99 15.82
CA ASP A 6 -18.67 9.32 15.31
C ASP A 6 -17.59 9.83 14.33
N ALA A 7 -16.32 9.51 14.57
CA ALA A 7 -15.24 9.82 13.63
C ALA A 7 -15.42 9.10 12.29
N ALA A 8 -15.68 7.78 12.30
CA ALA A 8 -15.97 7.00 11.09
C ALA A 8 -17.23 7.51 10.37
N LYS A 9 -18.32 7.71 11.12
CA LYS A 9 -19.61 8.17 10.60
C LYS A 9 -19.50 9.51 9.86
N ASN A 10 -18.93 10.51 10.54
CA ASN A 10 -18.76 11.84 9.97
C ASN A 10 -17.84 11.82 8.75
N ARG A 11 -16.78 10.99 8.79
CA ARG A 11 -15.88 10.84 7.65
C ARG A 11 -16.58 10.19 6.46
N PHE A 12 -17.31 9.11 6.70
CA PHE A 12 -18.05 8.37 5.68
C PHE A 12 -19.10 9.25 5.00
N LEU A 13 -19.88 10.00 5.78
CA LEU A 13 -20.82 10.99 5.24
C LEU A 13 -20.11 12.03 4.36
N GLY A 14 -18.99 12.59 4.84
CA GLY A 14 -18.21 13.57 4.09
C GLY A 14 -17.69 13.05 2.76
N LEU A 15 -17.35 11.76 2.69
CA LEU A 15 -16.91 11.09 1.47
C LEU A 15 -18.08 10.83 0.50
N LEU A 16 -19.23 10.42 1.01
CA LEU A 16 -20.38 10.01 0.20
C LEU A 16 -21.32 11.14 -0.19
N SER A 17 -21.27 12.29 0.49
CA SER A 17 -22.19 13.43 0.27
C SER A 17 -22.27 13.93 -1.18
N ALA A 18 -21.16 13.85 -1.94
CA ALA A 18 -21.13 14.26 -3.35
C ALA A 18 -21.96 13.33 -4.26
N ASP A 19 -22.26 12.10 -3.83
CA ASP A 19 -23.12 11.14 -4.54
C ASP A 19 -24.56 11.18 -4.01
N GLY A 20 -24.91 12.21 -3.23
CA GLY A 20 -26.28 12.44 -2.75
C GLY A 20 -26.67 11.67 -1.49
N TYR A 21 -25.76 10.91 -0.89
CA TYR A 21 -26.06 10.21 0.37
C TYR A 21 -26.28 11.17 1.53
N LYS A 22 -27.30 10.89 2.35
CA LYS A 22 -27.62 11.57 3.61
C LYS A 22 -27.83 10.54 4.71
N ILE A 23 -27.58 10.91 5.96
CA ILE A 23 -27.93 10.06 7.11
C ILE A 23 -29.46 10.02 7.21
N GLU A 24 -30.01 8.82 7.18
CA GLU A 24 -31.45 8.55 7.40
C GLU A 24 -31.72 8.28 8.88
N SER A 25 -30.89 7.44 9.49
CA SER A 25 -31.02 7.02 10.89
C SER A 25 -29.66 6.69 11.50
N GLU A 26 -29.55 6.81 12.82
CA GLU A 26 -28.37 6.41 13.57
C GLU A 26 -28.74 5.94 14.98
N HIS A 27 -27.90 5.08 15.55
CA HIS A 27 -28.04 4.55 16.90
C HIS A 27 -26.67 4.28 17.51
N CYS A 28 -26.53 4.45 18.82
CA CYS A 28 -25.29 4.13 19.51
C CYS A 28 -25.58 3.90 21.00
N ASP A 29 -25.38 2.67 21.45
CA ASP A 29 -25.50 2.22 22.83
C ASP A 29 -24.31 1.32 23.20
N ASP A 30 -24.35 0.67 24.36
CA ASP A 30 -23.27 -0.20 24.86
C ASP A 30 -23.08 -1.49 24.04
N THR A 31 -24.07 -1.88 23.22
CA THR A 31 -24.06 -3.10 22.40
C THR A 31 -23.51 -2.85 21.00
N GLY A 32 -23.55 -1.60 20.52
CA GLY A 32 -22.97 -1.22 19.24
C GLY A 32 -23.45 0.15 18.76
N CYS A 33 -22.84 0.62 17.68
CA CYS A 33 -23.23 1.89 17.06
C CYS A 33 -23.38 1.70 15.55
N TRP A 34 -24.41 2.28 14.95
CA TRP A 34 -24.64 2.19 13.52
C TRP A 34 -25.30 3.45 12.95
N ALA A 35 -25.12 3.66 11.65
CA ALA A 35 -25.71 4.77 10.90
C ALA A 35 -26.08 4.30 9.49
N VAL A 36 -27.27 4.69 9.04
CA VAL A 36 -27.80 4.37 7.71
C VAL A 36 -27.72 5.61 6.83
N TYR A 37 -27.22 5.42 5.62
CA TYR A 37 -27.04 6.43 4.60
C TYR A 37 -27.90 6.06 3.39
N LYS A 38 -28.70 7.00 2.90
CA LYS A 38 -29.60 6.77 1.76
C LYS A 38 -29.42 7.85 0.70
N ASN A 39 -29.46 7.46 -0.56
CA ASN A 39 -29.69 8.33 -1.72
C ASN A 39 -30.89 7.79 -2.53
N ASP A 40 -31.12 8.32 -3.73
CA ASP A 40 -32.24 7.90 -4.59
C ASP A 40 -32.10 6.49 -5.19
N LYS A 41 -30.91 5.88 -5.12
CA LYS A 41 -30.58 4.60 -5.78
C LYS A 41 -30.45 3.45 -4.76
N ASP A 42 -29.69 3.67 -3.70
CA ASP A 42 -29.30 2.63 -2.76
C ASP A 42 -29.16 3.14 -1.33
N LYS A 43 -29.11 2.18 -0.42
CA LYS A 43 -29.00 2.38 1.02
C LYS A 43 -27.77 1.63 1.54
N LEU A 44 -27.07 2.26 2.47
CA LEU A 44 -25.86 1.75 3.11
C LEU A 44 -26.00 1.82 4.63
N LYS A 45 -25.47 0.83 5.35
CA LYS A 45 -25.39 0.86 6.81
C LYS A 45 -23.94 0.65 7.24
N LEU A 46 -23.41 1.60 8.00
CA LEU A 46 -22.13 1.48 8.70
C LEU A 46 -22.42 1.06 10.13
N GLU A 47 -21.82 -0.04 10.58
CA GLU A 47 -22.03 -0.58 11.93
C GLU A 47 -20.70 -0.89 12.61
N LEU A 48 -20.56 -0.51 13.88
CA LEU A 48 -19.48 -0.90 14.77
C LEU A 48 -20.00 -1.92 15.78
N ASN A 49 -19.49 -3.14 15.69
CA ASN A 49 -19.71 -4.18 16.68
C ASN A 49 -18.49 -4.24 17.64
N PRO A 50 -18.65 -3.84 18.91
CA PRO A 50 -17.55 -3.80 19.86
C PRO A 50 -17.09 -5.19 20.30
N SER A 51 -18.00 -6.17 20.39
CA SER A 51 -17.67 -7.55 20.76
C SER A 51 -16.81 -8.23 19.70
N GLU A 52 -17.08 -7.96 18.43
CA GLU A 52 -16.31 -8.49 17.31
C GLU A 52 -15.11 -7.63 16.94
N LYS A 53 -14.94 -6.46 17.55
CA LYS A 53 -13.88 -5.49 17.23
C LYS A 53 -13.85 -5.18 15.73
N ARG A 54 -15.02 -4.94 15.13
CA ARG A 54 -15.17 -4.76 13.67
C ARG A 54 -16.14 -3.66 13.31
N PHE A 55 -15.80 -2.97 12.22
CA PHE A 55 -16.79 -2.25 11.42
C PHE A 55 -17.35 -3.15 10.33
N PHE A 56 -18.62 -3.01 10.04
CA PHE A 56 -19.33 -3.66 8.95
C PHE A 56 -19.96 -2.63 8.04
N LEU A 57 -19.92 -2.92 6.75
CA LEU A 57 -20.69 -2.22 5.73
C LEU A 57 -21.77 -3.15 5.22
N TYR A 58 -23.02 -2.68 5.23
CA TYR A 58 -24.14 -3.35 4.57
C TYR A 58 -24.70 -2.48 3.45
N ARG A 59 -25.26 -3.12 2.43
CA ARG A 59 -25.83 -2.47 1.25
C ARG A 59 -27.14 -3.11 0.81
N GLY A 60 -28.02 -2.29 0.23
CA GLY A 60 -29.27 -2.72 -0.40
C GLY A 60 -29.83 -1.61 -1.27
N GLU A 61 -30.99 -1.86 -1.88
CA GLU A 61 -31.73 -0.85 -2.61
C GLU A 61 -32.26 0.23 -1.66
N ALA A 62 -32.63 1.39 -2.19
CA ALA A 62 -33.05 2.56 -1.40
C ALA A 62 -34.18 2.23 -0.39
N ASP A 63 -35.06 1.30 -0.75
CA ASP A 63 -36.24 0.92 0.05
C ASP A 63 -36.07 -0.42 0.80
N THR A 64 -34.87 -1.01 0.77
CA THR A 64 -34.57 -2.20 1.58
C THR A 64 -34.66 -1.86 3.08
N PRO A 65 -35.39 -2.65 3.89
CA PRO A 65 -35.39 -2.51 5.34
C PRO A 65 -33.99 -2.67 5.95
N ASP A 66 -33.69 -1.93 7.02
CA ASP A 66 -32.34 -1.86 7.60
C ASP A 66 -31.83 -3.23 8.13
N ASP A 67 -32.74 -4.11 8.56
CA ASP A 67 -32.46 -5.47 9.03
C ASP A 67 -32.29 -6.49 7.89
N GLN A 68 -32.58 -6.10 6.64
CA GLN A 68 -32.46 -6.94 5.44
C GLN A 68 -31.31 -6.51 4.52
N LEU A 69 -30.55 -5.49 4.91
CA LEU A 69 -29.36 -5.08 4.16
C LEU A 69 -28.31 -6.21 4.16
N ALA A 70 -27.74 -6.49 2.99
CA ALA A 70 -26.73 -7.54 2.85
C ALA A 70 -25.38 -7.02 3.32
N GLN A 71 -24.66 -7.81 4.12
CA GLN A 71 -23.29 -7.47 4.51
C GLN A 71 -22.39 -7.53 3.28
N ASP A 72 -21.70 -6.43 3.00
CA ASP A 72 -20.77 -6.29 1.88
C ASP A 72 -19.32 -6.46 2.34
N GLN A 73 -18.91 -5.71 3.37
CA GLN A 73 -17.52 -5.65 3.82
C GLN A 73 -17.39 -5.60 5.34
N SER A 74 -16.19 -5.94 5.83
CA SER A 74 -15.84 -5.80 7.24
C SER A 74 -14.40 -5.32 7.41
N TYR A 75 -14.16 -4.50 8.44
CA TYR A 75 -12.86 -3.93 8.76
C TYR A 75 -12.53 -4.18 10.24
N LEU A 76 -11.35 -4.76 10.52
CA LEU A 76 -10.92 -5.03 11.89
C LEU A 76 -10.52 -3.73 12.60
N PHE A 77 -11.01 -3.52 13.80
CA PHE A 77 -10.86 -2.28 14.56
C PHE A 77 -10.52 -2.56 16.02
N ASP A 78 -9.38 -2.04 16.49
CA ASP A 78 -8.99 -2.23 17.89
C ASP A 78 -9.50 -1.08 18.76
N LEU A 79 -10.51 -1.37 19.58
CA LEU A 79 -11.09 -0.43 20.54
C LEU A 79 -10.13 -0.03 21.67
N ASP A 80 -9.11 -0.85 21.93
CA ASP A 80 -8.22 -0.71 23.10
C ASP A 80 -6.92 0.03 22.78
N GLY A 81 -6.67 0.34 21.50
CA GLY A 81 -5.49 1.08 21.05
C GLY A 81 -5.65 2.60 21.22
N GLY A 82 -4.54 3.29 21.54
CA GLY A 82 -4.52 4.75 21.75
C GLY A 82 -4.85 5.64 20.53
N ASP A 83 -5.27 5.06 19.41
CA ASP A 83 -5.55 5.75 18.13
C ASP A 83 -6.89 5.31 17.48
N GLY A 84 -7.89 5.00 18.31
CA GLY A 84 -9.16 4.42 17.85
C GLY A 84 -9.99 5.33 16.93
N GLU A 85 -9.88 6.66 17.01
CA GLU A 85 -10.59 7.55 16.08
C GLU A 85 -10.00 7.50 14.67
N ARG A 86 -8.67 7.51 14.56
CA ARG A 86 -7.98 7.45 13.28
C ARG A 86 -8.15 6.10 12.59
N GLN A 87 -8.14 5.02 13.35
CA GLN A 87 -8.43 3.68 12.81
C GLN A 87 -9.88 3.60 12.32
N ALA A 88 -10.83 4.18 13.05
CA ALA A 88 -12.22 4.22 12.64
C ALA A 88 -12.44 5.06 11.36
N GLU A 89 -11.75 6.20 11.22
CA GLU A 89 -11.73 6.95 9.96
C GLU A 89 -11.15 6.13 8.80
N SER A 90 -10.18 5.25 9.07
CA SER A 90 -9.56 4.40 8.04
C SER A 90 -10.56 3.40 7.46
N ALA A 91 -11.40 2.81 8.32
CA ALA A 91 -12.51 1.95 7.88
C ALA A 91 -13.47 2.70 6.94
N ALA A 92 -13.80 3.96 7.26
CA ALA A 92 -14.67 4.79 6.43
C ALA A 92 -14.09 5.06 5.03
N TYR A 93 -12.77 5.22 4.89
CA TYR A 93 -12.16 5.38 3.57
C TYR A 93 -12.24 4.10 2.73
N GLU A 94 -11.88 2.95 3.32
CA GLU A 94 -11.87 1.67 2.61
C GLU A 94 -13.26 1.31 2.08
N PHE A 95 -14.28 1.50 2.91
CA PHE A 95 -15.67 1.31 2.49
C PHE A 95 -16.10 2.33 1.43
N ALA A 96 -15.71 3.60 1.54
CA ALA A 96 -16.13 4.60 0.56
C ALA A 96 -15.49 4.39 -0.82
N ASP A 97 -14.26 3.88 -0.87
CA ASP A 97 -13.53 3.59 -2.10
C ASP A 97 -14.21 2.50 -2.95
N THR A 98 -14.96 1.60 -2.33
CA THR A 98 -15.67 0.50 -3.01
C THR A 98 -17.10 0.85 -3.42
N ILE A 99 -17.67 1.91 -2.84
CA ILE A 99 -19.05 2.37 -3.09
C ILE A 99 -19.10 3.46 -4.16
N ALA A 100 -18.13 4.38 -4.13
CA ALA A 100 -18.12 5.53 -5.01
C ALA A 100 -18.01 5.12 -6.49
N SER A 101 -18.82 5.75 -7.36
CA SER A 101 -18.43 5.87 -8.78
C SER A 101 -17.06 6.54 -8.87
N PRO A 102 -16.22 6.27 -9.89
CA PRO A 102 -14.83 6.75 -9.93
C PRO A 102 -14.77 8.27 -9.70
N ARG A 103 -14.44 8.66 -8.46
CA ARG A 103 -14.29 10.06 -8.07
C ARG A 103 -12.86 10.49 -8.37
N PRO A 104 -12.64 11.75 -8.78
CA PRO A 104 -11.29 12.30 -8.87
C PRO A 104 -10.63 12.13 -7.51
N VAL A 105 -9.49 11.45 -7.49
CA VAL A 105 -8.91 10.70 -6.34
C VAL A 105 -8.33 11.66 -5.25
N ALA A 106 -8.71 12.94 -5.27
CA ALA A 106 -8.15 14.07 -4.51
C ALA A 106 -8.33 14.03 -2.98
N LYS A 107 -9.09 13.07 -2.43
CA LYS A 107 -9.37 13.00 -0.97
C LYS A 107 -8.92 11.72 -0.29
N GLN A 108 -8.35 10.76 -1.01
CA GLN A 108 -7.73 9.56 -0.44
C GLN A 108 -6.34 9.87 0.18
N ASN A 109 -5.81 11.07 -0.10
CA ASN A 109 -4.39 11.39 0.03
C ASN A 109 -3.98 12.21 1.27
N SER A 110 -4.94 12.68 2.07
CA SER A 110 -4.63 13.35 3.34
C SER A 110 -4.07 12.37 4.39
N TYR A 111 -4.41 11.09 4.31
CA TYR A 111 -3.98 10.08 5.27
C TYR A 111 -2.51 9.67 5.12
N GLN A 112 -2.01 9.59 3.88
CA GLN A 112 -0.58 9.40 3.62
C GLN A 112 0.27 10.64 3.91
N ARG A 113 -0.35 11.83 3.96
CA ARG A 113 0.31 13.07 4.40
C ARG A 113 0.43 13.15 5.93
N GLN A 114 -0.49 12.57 6.69
CA GLN A 114 -0.47 12.59 8.16
C GLN A 114 0.45 11.53 8.83
N LYS A 115 1.04 10.60 8.06
CA LYS A 115 2.13 9.72 8.55
C LYS A 115 3.52 10.34 8.42
N ARG A 116 3.65 11.53 7.80
CA ARG A 116 4.94 12.19 7.66
C ARG A 116 5.20 13.05 8.88
N ASP A 117 5.95 12.46 9.80
CA ASP A 117 6.90 13.22 10.58
C ASP A 117 7.65 14.18 9.63
N LYS A 118 7.94 15.41 10.08
CA LYS A 118 8.54 16.48 9.25
C LYS A 118 10.02 16.24 8.92
N THR A 119 10.45 14.99 8.85
CA THR A 119 11.72 14.55 8.31
C THR A 119 11.46 13.86 6.97
N THR A 120 12.12 14.33 5.92
CA THR A 120 12.11 13.62 4.65
C THR A 120 12.79 12.28 4.87
N ASP A 121 12.04 11.18 4.78
CA ASP A 121 12.62 9.84 4.88
C ASP A 121 13.48 9.56 3.66
N GLU A 122 14.78 9.88 3.78
CA GLU A 122 15.77 9.71 2.72
C GLU A 122 16.01 8.24 2.36
N SER A 123 15.63 7.31 3.24
CA SER A 123 15.73 5.87 2.98
C SER A 123 14.61 5.38 2.05
N SER A 124 13.50 6.11 1.95
CA SER A 124 12.32 5.67 1.22
C SER A 124 12.52 5.60 -0.30
N ALA A 125 11.81 4.66 -0.94
CA ALA A 125 11.73 4.59 -2.40
C ALA A 125 11.14 5.87 -3.04
N ALA A 126 10.31 6.61 -2.29
CA ALA A 126 9.77 7.89 -2.77
C ALA A 126 10.86 8.97 -2.87
N PHE A 127 11.77 9.03 -1.89
CA PHE A 127 12.90 9.96 -1.93
C PHE A 127 13.79 9.72 -3.14
N PHE A 128 14.15 8.45 -3.36
CA PHE A 128 14.88 7.99 -4.54
C PHE A 128 14.26 8.48 -5.85
N ILE A 129 12.98 8.17 -6.07
CA ILE A 129 12.29 8.46 -7.33
C ILE A 129 12.21 9.96 -7.59
N ASN A 130 12.06 10.79 -6.55
CA ASN A 130 12.03 12.24 -6.70
C ASN A 130 13.36 12.84 -7.18
N ARG A 131 14.47 12.11 -7.05
CA ARG A 131 15.80 12.53 -7.54
C ARG A 131 16.05 12.13 -8.99
N ILE A 132 15.31 11.16 -9.53
CA ILE A 132 15.50 10.69 -10.91
C ILE A 132 15.38 11.81 -11.94
N PRO A 133 14.40 12.74 -11.87
CA PRO A 133 14.28 13.82 -12.85
C PRO A 133 15.45 14.82 -12.92
N SER A 134 16.38 14.83 -11.96
CA SER A 134 17.59 15.66 -12.07
C SER A 134 18.65 15.03 -12.99
N ILE A 135 18.54 13.73 -13.26
CA ILE A 135 19.47 12.96 -14.12
C ILE A 135 18.77 12.56 -15.42
N MET A 136 17.49 12.18 -15.35
CA MET A 136 16.65 11.80 -16.47
C MET A 136 15.45 12.75 -16.56
N PRO A 137 15.61 13.95 -17.17
CA PRO A 137 14.55 14.95 -17.27
C PRO A 137 13.27 14.43 -17.92
N GLU A 138 13.39 13.44 -18.83
CA GLU A 138 12.27 12.76 -19.47
C GLU A 138 11.31 12.09 -18.47
N CYS A 139 11.78 11.74 -17.26
CA CYS A 139 10.94 11.16 -16.20
C CYS A 139 10.11 12.22 -15.45
N ARG A 140 10.36 13.52 -15.66
CA ARG A 140 9.72 14.60 -14.88
C ARG A 140 8.22 14.70 -15.13
N GLU A 141 7.82 14.82 -16.38
CA GLU A 141 6.40 14.92 -16.75
C GLU A 141 5.64 13.63 -16.41
N PRO A 142 6.14 12.42 -16.72
CA PRO A 142 5.53 11.18 -16.26
C PRO A 142 5.38 11.10 -14.74
N LEU A 143 6.35 11.58 -13.95
CA LEU A 143 6.25 11.59 -12.49
C LEU A 143 5.13 12.49 -11.99
N LEU A 144 4.95 13.66 -12.63
CA LEU A 144 3.85 14.56 -12.32
C LEU A 144 2.51 13.93 -12.68
N LYS A 145 2.40 13.32 -13.87
CA LYS A 145 1.19 12.60 -14.32
C LYS A 145 0.86 11.41 -13.42
N HIS A 146 1.85 10.62 -13.04
CA HIS A 146 1.70 9.49 -12.12
C HIS A 146 1.11 9.95 -10.79
N LYS A 147 1.71 10.98 -10.17
CA LYS A 147 1.22 11.53 -8.91
C LYS A 147 -0.14 12.20 -9.03
N ALA A 148 -0.47 12.78 -10.18
CA ALA A 148 -1.78 13.36 -10.42
C ALA A 148 -2.86 12.27 -10.64
N HIS A 149 -2.50 11.15 -11.28
CA HIS A 149 -3.42 10.08 -11.60
C HIS A 149 -3.72 9.16 -10.41
N TYR A 150 -2.68 8.73 -9.70
CA TYR A 150 -2.81 7.83 -8.55
C TYR A 150 -2.92 8.56 -7.22
N GLU A 151 -2.76 9.88 -7.22
CA GLU A 151 -2.60 10.74 -6.04
C GLU A 151 -1.32 10.44 -5.21
N VAL A 152 -0.96 9.17 -5.05
CA VAL A 152 0.25 8.68 -4.40
C VAL A 152 1.30 8.29 -5.44
N LEU A 153 2.57 8.40 -5.06
CA LEU A 153 3.63 7.75 -5.81
C LEU A 153 3.63 6.25 -5.51
N LEU A 154 3.34 5.43 -6.52
CA LEU A 154 3.44 3.97 -6.47
C LEU A 154 4.84 3.57 -6.98
N PRO A 155 5.81 3.27 -6.10
CA PRO A 155 7.22 3.25 -6.50
C PRO A 155 7.55 2.16 -7.52
N ASN A 156 7.07 0.92 -7.30
CA ASN A 156 7.29 -0.18 -8.22
C ASN A 156 6.70 0.11 -9.60
N PHE A 157 5.44 0.56 -9.65
CA PHE A 157 4.76 0.84 -10.90
C PHE A 157 5.45 1.95 -11.69
N PHE A 158 5.80 3.05 -11.03
CA PHE A 158 6.51 4.15 -11.68
C PHE A 158 7.89 3.71 -12.20
N CYS A 159 8.63 2.93 -11.40
CA CYS A 159 9.92 2.41 -11.83
C CYS A 159 9.80 1.45 -13.01
N GLU A 160 8.79 0.57 -13.00
CA GLU A 160 8.55 -0.42 -14.06
C GLU A 160 8.15 0.23 -15.38
N GLU A 161 7.23 1.20 -15.35
CA GLU A 161 6.64 1.81 -16.55
C GLU A 161 7.45 2.98 -17.11
N VAL A 162 8.23 3.68 -16.27
CA VAL A 162 8.89 4.93 -16.68
C VAL A 162 10.41 4.83 -16.55
N VAL A 163 10.90 4.52 -15.35
CA VAL A 163 12.34 4.57 -15.06
C VAL A 163 13.09 3.45 -15.80
N LYS A 164 12.54 2.24 -15.79
CA LYS A 164 13.13 1.07 -16.44
C LYS A 164 13.27 1.27 -17.95
N PRO A 165 12.24 1.67 -18.72
CA PRO A 165 12.41 1.98 -20.14
C PRO A 165 13.42 3.10 -20.40
N ALA A 166 13.40 4.18 -19.61
CA ALA A 166 14.34 5.30 -19.77
C ALA A 166 15.80 4.86 -19.53
N MET A 167 16.03 4.05 -18.50
CA MET A 167 17.34 3.46 -18.20
C MET A 167 17.83 2.56 -19.34
N LEU A 168 16.98 1.64 -19.81
CA LEU A 168 17.34 0.73 -20.89
C LEU A 168 17.63 1.48 -22.19
N GLU A 169 16.85 2.50 -22.52
CA GLU A 169 17.09 3.34 -23.70
C GLU A 169 18.39 4.15 -23.57
N MET A 170 18.68 4.69 -22.38
CA MET A 170 19.94 5.38 -22.10
C MET A 170 21.16 4.45 -22.31
N LEU A 171 21.08 3.22 -21.80
CA LEU A 171 22.12 2.20 -22.00
C LEU A 171 22.24 1.76 -23.46
N ARG A 172 21.11 1.66 -24.17
CA ARG A 172 21.07 1.29 -25.59
C ARG A 172 21.71 2.34 -26.49
N LYS A 173 21.46 3.63 -26.24
CA LYS A 173 22.06 4.73 -27.01
C LYS A 173 23.55 4.87 -26.73
N GLY A 174 23.95 4.78 -25.45
CA GLY A 174 25.36 4.86 -25.04
C GLY A 174 26.04 6.20 -25.34
N ASP A 175 25.27 7.24 -25.69
CA ASP A 175 25.75 8.57 -26.11
C ASP A 175 26.01 9.53 -24.93
N ASP A 176 25.33 9.32 -23.80
CA ASP A 176 25.49 10.14 -22.58
C ASP A 176 26.03 9.33 -21.39
N GLN A 177 27.35 9.07 -21.42
CA GLN A 177 28.03 8.34 -20.35
C GLN A 177 28.04 9.08 -19.00
N LYS A 178 27.94 10.42 -19.01
CA LYS A 178 27.89 11.22 -17.77
C LYS A 178 26.55 11.02 -17.08
N LYS A 179 25.45 11.10 -17.83
CA LYS A 179 24.10 10.79 -17.35
C LYS A 179 24.00 9.36 -16.82
N ALA A 180 24.54 8.39 -17.56
CA ALA A 180 24.53 7.00 -17.11
C ALA A 180 25.34 6.79 -15.83
N SER A 181 26.54 7.37 -15.74
CA SER A 181 27.37 7.29 -14.52
C SER A 181 26.66 7.91 -13.31
N ALA A 182 26.06 9.10 -13.47
CA ALA A 182 25.30 9.76 -12.41
C ALA A 182 24.09 8.93 -11.97
N PHE A 183 23.41 8.26 -12.91
CA PHE A 183 22.28 7.41 -12.58
C PHE A 183 22.70 6.20 -11.73
N PHE A 184 23.76 5.48 -12.10
CA PHE A 184 24.25 4.35 -11.31
C PHE A 184 24.82 4.79 -9.95
N GLU A 185 25.43 5.96 -9.87
CA GLU A 185 25.83 6.56 -8.59
C GLU A 185 24.61 6.85 -7.69
N LEU A 186 23.52 7.38 -8.26
CA LEU A 186 22.26 7.55 -7.53
C LEU A 186 21.72 6.20 -7.03
N LEU A 187 21.76 5.15 -7.85
CA LEU A 187 21.34 3.80 -7.44
C LEU A 187 22.19 3.26 -6.29
N SER A 188 23.51 3.38 -6.36
CA SER A 188 24.43 2.93 -5.29
C SER A 188 24.18 3.67 -3.98
N ASN A 189 24.09 5.01 -4.04
CA ASN A 189 23.80 5.83 -2.86
C ASN A 189 22.47 5.46 -2.22
N GLN A 190 21.43 5.29 -3.04
CA GLN A 190 20.11 4.90 -2.53
C GLN A 190 20.10 3.46 -2.02
N TYR A 191 20.79 2.53 -2.67
CA TYR A 191 20.84 1.15 -2.21
C TYR A 191 21.48 1.07 -0.82
N LYS A 192 22.59 1.79 -0.60
CA LYS A 192 23.29 1.82 0.69
C LYS A 192 22.44 2.37 1.83
N GLY A 193 21.76 3.51 1.61
CA GLY A 193 20.94 4.20 2.61
C GLY A 193 19.46 3.81 2.64
N GLY A 194 19.01 3.00 1.69
CA GLY A 194 17.59 2.77 1.42
C GLY A 194 16.93 1.69 2.28
N ASP A 195 15.62 1.83 2.44
CA ASP A 195 14.77 0.79 3.01
C ASP A 195 14.70 -0.45 2.10
N LEU A 196 14.09 -1.53 2.61
CA LEU A 196 13.96 -2.78 1.84
C LEU A 196 13.18 -2.60 0.54
N ASN A 197 12.25 -1.64 0.48
CA ASN A 197 11.45 -1.39 -0.71
C ASN A 197 12.30 -0.72 -1.81
N ALA A 198 13.06 0.32 -1.46
CA ALA A 198 14.02 0.98 -2.34
C ALA A 198 15.08 -0.01 -2.85
N LYS A 199 15.66 -0.82 -1.95
CA LYS A 199 16.63 -1.86 -2.31
C LYS A 199 16.04 -2.88 -3.28
N SER A 200 14.81 -3.33 -3.02
CA SER A 200 14.11 -4.29 -3.88
C SER A 200 13.85 -3.70 -5.27
N ILE A 201 13.34 -2.47 -5.36
CA ILE A 201 13.10 -1.78 -6.64
C ILE A 201 14.38 -1.65 -7.46
N ILE A 202 15.47 -1.21 -6.82
CA ILE A 202 16.75 -1.02 -7.51
C ILE A 202 17.22 -2.34 -8.11
N VAL A 203 17.25 -3.42 -7.32
CA VAL A 203 17.79 -4.70 -7.79
C VAL A 203 16.82 -5.44 -8.71
N GLN A 204 15.57 -5.63 -8.26
CA GLN A 204 14.61 -6.52 -8.91
C GLN A 204 13.89 -5.85 -10.09
N THR A 205 13.52 -4.59 -9.98
CA THR A 205 12.77 -3.87 -11.02
C THR A 205 13.71 -3.25 -12.04
N LEU A 206 14.75 -2.55 -11.59
CA LEU A 206 15.65 -1.83 -12.48
C LEU A 206 16.81 -2.71 -12.96
N LEU A 207 17.73 -3.11 -12.09
CA LEU A 207 18.96 -3.76 -12.52
C LEU A 207 18.75 -5.13 -13.15
N ASN A 208 17.84 -5.96 -12.63
CA ASN A 208 17.51 -7.27 -13.21
C ASN A 208 16.83 -7.17 -14.59
N SER A 209 16.38 -5.99 -15.02
CA SER A 209 15.86 -5.79 -16.38
C SER A 209 16.95 -5.65 -17.45
N ILE A 210 18.22 -5.43 -17.04
CA ILE A 210 19.35 -5.31 -17.97
C ILE A 210 19.80 -6.73 -18.33
N THR A 211 19.54 -7.12 -19.58
CA THR A 211 19.86 -8.47 -20.08
C THR A 211 21.04 -8.52 -21.05
N ASP A 212 21.41 -7.39 -21.66
CA ASP A 212 22.54 -7.31 -22.58
C ASP A 212 23.88 -7.34 -21.83
N GLU A 213 24.79 -8.25 -22.21
CA GLU A 213 26.06 -8.48 -21.51
C GLU A 213 26.96 -7.24 -21.50
N ARG A 214 26.99 -6.46 -22.58
CA ARG A 214 27.82 -5.24 -22.66
C ARG A 214 27.26 -4.16 -21.75
N GLN A 215 25.93 -4.02 -21.71
CA GLN A 215 25.27 -3.09 -20.79
C GLN A 215 25.48 -3.50 -19.32
N ILE A 216 25.47 -4.81 -19.04
CA ILE A 216 25.78 -5.36 -17.71
C ILE A 216 27.20 -4.98 -17.30
N GLU A 217 28.21 -5.26 -18.14
CA GLU A 217 29.61 -4.94 -17.84
C GLU A 217 29.80 -3.44 -17.62
N TYR A 218 29.20 -2.62 -18.48
CA TYR A 218 29.22 -1.17 -18.33
C TYR A 218 28.59 -0.72 -17.01
N ALA A 219 27.38 -1.18 -16.70
CA ALA A 219 26.68 -0.84 -15.47
C ALA A 219 27.48 -1.27 -14.23
N GLU A 220 28.04 -2.49 -14.23
CA GLU A 220 28.91 -3.01 -13.17
C GLU A 220 30.19 -2.19 -12.96
N SER A 221 30.64 -1.42 -13.97
CA SER A 221 31.80 -0.52 -13.86
C SER A 221 31.45 0.84 -13.21
N LYS A 222 30.16 1.18 -13.12
CA LYS A 222 29.67 2.48 -12.61
C LYS A 222 29.04 2.41 -11.22
N MET A 223 28.85 1.20 -10.69
CA MET A 223 28.28 0.97 -9.36
C MET A 223 29.36 0.69 -8.32
N ASP A 224 29.02 0.95 -7.06
CA ASP A 224 29.83 0.51 -5.92
C ASP A 224 29.78 -1.03 -5.73
N GLU A 225 30.73 -1.53 -4.94
CA GLU A 225 30.87 -2.96 -4.70
C GLU A 225 29.68 -3.57 -3.94
N GLU A 226 28.97 -2.78 -3.12
CA GLU A 226 27.82 -3.25 -2.36
C GLU A 226 26.64 -3.55 -3.28
N LEU A 227 26.25 -2.57 -4.12
CA LEU A 227 25.17 -2.75 -5.09
C LEU A 227 25.52 -3.82 -6.12
N LYS A 228 26.78 -3.85 -6.59
CA LYS A 228 27.25 -4.87 -7.54
C LYS A 228 27.11 -6.29 -7.00
N LYS A 229 27.48 -6.53 -5.74
CA LYS A 229 27.30 -7.84 -5.08
C LYS A 229 25.83 -8.21 -4.95
N ALA A 230 24.99 -7.24 -4.55
CA ALA A 230 23.55 -7.45 -4.44
C ALA A 230 22.91 -7.81 -5.78
N TRP A 231 23.25 -7.10 -6.85
CA TRP A 231 22.74 -7.38 -8.19
C TRP A 231 23.22 -8.74 -8.72
N LYS A 232 24.49 -9.10 -8.52
CA LYS A 232 25.01 -10.44 -8.85
C LYS A 232 24.25 -11.56 -8.14
N ALA A 233 23.90 -11.37 -6.87
CA ALA A 233 23.07 -12.32 -6.14
C ALA A 233 21.63 -12.36 -6.69
N GLY A 234 21.01 -11.19 -6.92
CA GLY A 234 19.66 -11.06 -7.44
C GLY A 234 19.47 -11.75 -8.79
N ARG A 235 20.43 -11.64 -9.71
CA ARG A 235 20.37 -12.28 -11.03
C ARG A 235 20.31 -13.81 -10.98
N LYS A 236 20.84 -14.46 -9.93
CA LYS A 236 20.80 -15.93 -9.79
C LYS A 236 19.39 -16.48 -9.64
N TYR A 237 18.42 -15.62 -9.36
CA TYR A 237 17.02 -15.95 -9.09
C TYR A 237 16.09 -15.57 -10.24
N ILE A 238 16.59 -14.91 -11.29
CA ILE A 238 15.81 -14.62 -12.49
C ILE A 238 15.37 -15.95 -13.13
N GLY A 239 14.07 -16.09 -13.39
CA GLY A 239 13.48 -17.28 -14.00
C GLY A 239 13.41 -18.52 -13.10
N LYS A 240 13.74 -18.40 -11.80
CA LYS A 240 13.59 -19.50 -10.84
C LYS A 240 12.28 -19.38 -10.07
N ASP A 241 11.51 -20.45 -10.05
CA ASP A 241 10.37 -20.60 -9.15
C ASP A 241 10.89 -21.00 -7.75
N ILE A 242 11.04 -20.00 -6.88
CA ILE A 242 11.52 -20.20 -5.51
C ILE A 242 10.30 -20.30 -4.62
N LYS A 243 10.04 -21.50 -4.09
CA LYS A 243 9.06 -21.66 -3.02
C LYS A 243 9.50 -20.83 -1.81
N PRO A 244 8.66 -19.95 -1.26
CA PRO A 244 9.02 -19.18 -0.07
C PRO A 244 9.38 -20.14 1.07
N GLU A 245 10.61 -20.07 1.57
CA GLU A 245 11.09 -20.94 2.66
C GLU A 245 10.35 -20.71 3.99
N LYS A 246 9.65 -19.58 4.14
CA LYS A 246 8.90 -19.30 5.36
C LYS A 246 7.64 -20.14 5.39
N LYS A 247 7.68 -21.24 6.15
CA LYS A 247 6.48 -21.91 6.68
C LYS A 247 5.49 -20.84 7.08
N SER A 248 4.28 -20.93 6.54
CA SER A 248 3.21 -19.98 6.79
C SER A 248 3.02 -19.83 8.30
N ALA A 249 2.60 -18.65 8.76
CA ALA A 249 2.28 -18.45 10.17
C ALA A 249 1.28 -19.51 10.68
N MET A 250 0.43 -20.02 9.78
CA MET A 250 -0.53 -21.09 10.01
C MET A 250 0.13 -22.46 10.26
N GLU A 251 1.19 -22.82 9.53
CA GLU A 251 1.96 -24.04 9.79
C GLU A 251 2.74 -23.97 11.10
N ARG A 252 3.24 -22.78 11.47
CA ARG A 252 3.87 -22.57 12.78
C ARG A 252 2.85 -22.70 13.92
N LEU A 253 1.63 -22.20 13.72
CA LEU A 253 0.54 -22.31 14.68
C LEU A 253 0.09 -23.77 14.85
N GLN A 254 -0.03 -24.52 13.75
CA GLN A 254 -0.36 -25.94 13.77
C GLN A 254 0.73 -26.78 14.44
N GLN A 255 2.01 -26.48 14.18
CA GLN A 255 3.11 -27.14 14.89
C GLN A 255 3.09 -26.86 16.40
N TYR A 256 2.78 -25.61 16.79
CA TYR A 256 2.63 -25.23 18.20
C TYR A 256 1.46 -25.97 18.88
N GLN A 257 0.30 -26.00 18.23
CA GLN A 257 -0.89 -26.71 18.72
C GLN A 257 -0.64 -28.23 18.84
N ALA A 258 0.06 -28.81 17.87
CA ALA A 258 0.44 -30.23 17.90
C ALA A 258 1.43 -30.55 19.03
N SER A 259 2.38 -29.65 19.34
CA SER A 259 3.26 -29.83 20.50
C SER A 259 2.51 -29.74 21.83
N THR A 260 1.58 -28.80 21.97
CA THR A 260 0.81 -28.63 23.21
C THR A 260 -0.17 -29.78 23.49
N LEU A 261 -0.70 -30.41 22.43
CA LEU A 261 -1.59 -31.59 22.53
C LEU A 261 -0.83 -32.86 22.98
N ASN A 262 0.43 -33.03 22.55
CA ASN A 262 1.26 -34.15 22.97
C ASN A 262 1.71 -34.02 24.44
N ASP A 263 1.95 -32.80 24.92
CA ASP A 263 2.31 -32.56 26.31
C ASP A 263 1.14 -32.77 27.29
N THR A 264 -0.09 -32.49 26.86
CA THR A 264 -1.31 -32.77 27.67
C THR A 264 -1.61 -34.27 27.76
N GLN A 265 -1.29 -35.06 26.73
CA GLN A 265 -1.46 -36.52 26.79
C GLN A 265 -0.37 -37.25 27.59
N ARG A 266 0.82 -36.65 27.76
CA ARG A 266 1.91 -37.22 28.57
C ARG A 266 1.74 -36.99 30.07
N ASN A 267 1.13 -35.89 30.49
CA ASN A 267 0.92 -35.55 31.90
C ASN A 267 -0.41 -36.06 32.49
N GLY A 268 -1.19 -36.82 31.69
CA GLY A 268 -2.48 -37.39 32.09
C GLY A 268 -2.46 -38.90 32.36
N ARG A 269 -1.30 -39.49 32.66
CA ARG A 269 -1.17 -40.90 33.07
C ARG A 269 -0.50 -41.02 34.43
#